data_AF-A0A535Q2M4-F1
#
_entry.id   AF-A0A535Q2M4-F1
#
_cell.length_a   1.000
_cell.length_b   1.000
_cell.length_c   1.000
_cell.angle_alpha   90.00
_cell.angle_beta   90.00
_cell.angle_gamma   90.00
#
_symmetry.space_group_name_H-M   'P 1'
#
loop_
_entity.id
_entity.type
_entity.pdbx_description
1 polymer ?
#
loop_
_entity_poly.entity_id
_entity_poly.type
_entity_poly.pdbx_seq_one_letter_code
_entity_poly.pdbx_strand_id
1 'polypeptide(L)'
;MSMVEGVPPAVVEAGVLHGTPEEVAQELATYARVGLRHVVLWNVTFFSDANLIRRSYQLMSTLLDLLRDIRIGEWAASSTR
;
A
#
# COMPACT_ATOMS: atom_id res chain seq x y z
N MET A 1 31.00 -6.46 8.83
CA MET A 1 29.79 -6.76 8.06
C MET A 1 28.65 -6.08 8.77
N SER A 2 28.10 -5.03 8.19
CA SER A 2 26.94 -4.37 8.79
C SER A 2 25.73 -5.29 8.60
N MET A 3 24.80 -5.29 9.55
CA MET A 3 23.59 -6.12 9.48
C MET A 3 22.78 -5.84 8.19
N VAL A 4 22.97 -4.65 7.60
CA VAL A 4 22.35 -4.21 6.35
C VAL A 4 22.86 -4.97 5.13
N GLU A 5 24.14 -5.36 5.09
CA GLU A 5 24.74 -6.09 3.96
C GLU A 5 24.25 -7.54 3.86
N GLY A 6 23.70 -8.09 4.94
CA GLY A 6 23.20 -9.45 5.01
C GLY A 6 21.71 -9.61 4.65
N VAL A 7 20.97 -8.50 4.46
CA VAL A 7 19.54 -8.55 4.13
C VAL A 7 19.38 -8.62 2.61
N PRO A 8 18.78 -9.70 2.06
CA PRO A 8 18.53 -9.78 0.62
C PRO A 8 17.58 -8.65 0.16
N PRO A 9 17.84 -8.00 -0.99
CA PRO A 9 16.97 -6.93 -1.50
C PRO A 9 15.50 -7.33 -1.58
N ALA A 10 15.21 -8.56 -2.00
CA ALA A 10 13.85 -9.10 -2.09
C ALA A 10 13.10 -9.09 -0.75
N VAL A 11 13.78 -9.20 0.39
CA VAL A 11 13.15 -9.13 1.72
C VAL A 11 12.73 -7.70 2.03
N VAL A 12 13.52 -6.71 1.59
CA VAL A 12 13.20 -5.29 1.75
C VAL A 12 12.03 -4.91 0.84
N GLU A 13 12.06 -5.34 -0.41
CA GLU A 13 10.99 -5.12 -1.40
C GLU A 13 9.66 -5.72 -0.94
N ALA A 14 9.66 -6.95 -0.42
CA ALA A 14 8.45 -7.58 0.10
C ALA A 14 7.95 -6.97 1.43
N GLY A 15 8.79 -6.24 2.15
CA GLY A 15 8.47 -5.67 3.46
C GLY A 15 7.84 -4.28 3.42
N VAL A 16 7.82 -3.63 2.25
CA VAL A 16 7.40 -2.24 2.11
C VAL A 16 6.51 -2.07 0.88
N LEU A 17 5.30 -1.55 1.08
CA LEU A 17 4.45 -1.12 -0.02
C LEU A 17 5.10 0.05 -0.76
N HIS A 18 5.41 -0.13 -2.05
CA HIS A 18 6.02 0.90 -2.89
C HIS A 18 5.49 0.83 -4.33
N GLY A 19 5.56 1.96 -5.05
CA GLY A 19 5.08 2.06 -6.43
C GLY A 19 4.01 3.12 -6.61
N THR A 20 3.19 2.97 -7.65
CA THR A 20 2.02 3.84 -7.89
C THR A 20 0.86 3.48 -6.95
N PRO A 21 -0.13 4.39 -6.77
CA PRO A 21 -1.33 4.08 -6.01
C PRO A 21 -2.06 2.81 -6.47
N GLU A 22 -2.09 2.56 -7.78
CA GLU A 22 -2.75 1.39 -8.38
C GLU A 22 -2.01 0.09 -8.05
N GLU A 23 -0.68 0.09 -8.12
CA GLU A 23 0.16 -1.06 -7.75
C GLU A 23 -0.03 -1.40 -6.26
N VAL A 24 0.01 -0.40 -5.38
CA VAL A 24 -0.19 -0.58 -3.94
C VAL A 24 -1.62 -1.04 -3.64
N ALA A 25 -2.64 -0.51 -4.33
CA ALA A 25 -4.02 -0.96 -4.19
C ALA A 25 -4.19 -2.43 -4.60
N GLN A 26 -3.53 -2.86 -5.67
CA GLN A 26 -3.57 -4.25 -6.13
C GLN A 26 -2.89 -5.22 -5.14
N GLU A 27 -1.81 -4.79 -4.51
CA GLU A 27 -1.16 -5.57 -3.45
C GLU A 27 -2.07 -5.68 -2.21
N LEU A 28 -2.67 -4.57 -1.77
CA LEU A 28 -3.63 -4.54 -0.67
C LEU A 28 -4.87 -5.40 -0.95
N ALA A 29 -5.36 -5.42 -2.18
CA ALA A 29 -6.44 -6.31 -2.59
C ALA A 29 -6.05 -7.80 -2.47
N THR A 30 -4.78 -8.14 -2.69
CA THR A 30 -4.29 -9.51 -2.51
C THR A 30 -4.31 -9.90 -1.04
N TYR A 31 -3.92 -9.00 -0.13
CA TYR A 31 -4.06 -9.24 1.31
C TYR A 31 -5.51 -9.31 1.77
N ALA A 32 -6.39 -8.46 1.22
CA ALA A 32 -7.83 -8.48 1.53
C ALA A 32 -8.47 -9.84 1.21
N ARG A 33 -8.13 -10.43 0.05
CA ARG A 33 -8.62 -11.76 -0.37
C ARG A 33 -8.27 -12.90 0.59
N VAL A 34 -7.18 -12.76 1.37
CA VAL A 34 -6.77 -13.75 2.38
C VAL A 34 -7.18 -13.38 3.80
N GLY A 35 -7.99 -12.33 3.96
CA GLY A 35 -8.65 -11.98 5.22
C GLY A 35 -8.12 -10.72 5.92
N LEU A 36 -7.27 -9.91 5.29
CA LEU A 36 -6.90 -8.60 5.84
C LEU A 36 -8.13 -7.69 5.90
N ARG A 37 -8.47 -7.18 7.09
CA ARG A 37 -9.64 -6.31 7.31
C ARG A 37 -9.29 -4.85 7.62
N HIS A 38 -8.12 -4.63 8.21
CA HIS A 38 -7.68 -3.30 8.66
C HIS A 38 -6.20 -3.15 8.34
N VAL A 39 -5.81 -1.98 7.84
CA VAL A 39 -4.42 -1.64 7.55
C VAL A 39 -4.12 -0.25 8.08
N VAL A 40 -2.91 -0.07 8.60
CA VAL A 40 -2.33 1.25 8.91
C VAL A 40 -1.24 1.50 7.88
N LEU A 41 -1.39 2.55 7.08
CA LEU A 41 -0.42 2.93 6.07
C LEU A 41 0.49 4.03 6.60
N TRP A 42 1.80 3.75 6.68
CA TRP A 42 2.82 4.72 7.04
C TRP A 42 3.50 5.28 5.80
N ASN A 43 3.16 6.51 5.44
CA ASN A 43 3.86 7.24 4.38
C ASN A 43 5.21 7.75 4.91
N VAL A 44 6.29 7.08 4.52
CA VAL A 44 7.68 7.42 4.88
C VAL A 44 8.44 8.13 3.77
N THR A 45 7.79 8.41 2.62
CA THR A 45 8.43 8.94 1.40
C THR A 45 9.27 10.19 1.65
N PHE A 46 8.75 11.12 2.47
CA PHE A 46 9.39 12.40 2.73
C PHE A 46 10.63 12.31 3.64
N PHE A 47 10.85 11.17 4.32
CA PHE A 47 12.09 10.95 5.09
C PHE A 47 13.30 10.75 4.17
N SER A 48 13.08 10.24 2.95
CA SER A 48 14.12 10.09 1.93
C SER A 48 14.32 11.35 1.11
N ASP A 49 13.23 12.10 0.83
CA ASP A 49 13.27 13.40 0.16
C ASP A 49 12.13 14.31 0.63
N ALA A 50 12.48 15.36 1.38
CA ALA A 50 11.51 16.30 1.95
C ALA A 50 10.68 17.04 0.88
N ASN A 51 11.18 17.18 -0.36
CA ASN A 51 10.43 17.82 -1.44
C ASN A 51 9.22 16.99 -1.89
N LEU A 52 9.21 15.69 -1.57
CA LEU A 52 8.12 14.79 -1.91
C LEU A 52 6.96 14.82 -0.91
N ILE A 53 7.02 15.64 0.15
CA ILE A 53 5.96 15.68 1.17
C ILE A 53 4.59 15.93 0.54
N ARG A 54 4.42 17.02 -0.23
CA ARG A 54 3.13 17.36 -0.85
C ARG A 54 2.67 16.28 -1.82
N ARG A 55 3.56 15.84 -2.71
CA ARG A 55 3.23 14.87 -3.77
C ARG A 55 2.87 13.50 -3.18
N SER A 56 3.61 13.03 -2.18
CA SER A 56 3.34 11.74 -1.54
C SER A 56 1.96 11.73 -0.84
N TYR A 57 1.59 12.81 -0.15
CA TYR A 57 0.24 12.90 0.43
C TYR A 57 -0.88 12.96 -0.62
N GLN A 58 -0.65 13.59 -1.78
CA GLN A 58 -1.61 13.55 -2.90
C GLN A 58 -1.80 12.12 -3.42
N LEU A 59 -0.71 11.38 -3.62
CA LEU A 59 -0.76 9.98 -4.03
C LEU A 59 -1.44 9.09 -2.99
N MET A 60 -1.21 9.36 -1.69
CA MET A 60 -1.93 8.68 -0.60
C MET A 60 -3.44 8.96 -0.66
N SER A 61 -3.87 10.18 -1.01
CA SER A 61 -5.29 10.47 -1.22
C SER A 61 -5.87 9.62 -2.36
N THR A 62 -5.17 9.55 -3.50
CA THR A 62 -5.57 8.71 -4.64
C THR A 62 -5.67 7.24 -4.24
N LEU A 63 -4.71 6.73 -3.48
CA LEU A 63 -4.75 5.36 -2.96
C LEU A 63 -5.99 5.12 -2.07
N LEU A 64 -6.30 6.04 -1.17
CA LEU A 64 -7.49 5.92 -0.30
C LEU A 64 -8.80 5.91 -1.10
N ASP A 65 -8.86 6.63 -2.22
CA ASP A 65 -10.01 6.61 -3.12
C ASP A 65 -10.14 5.26 -3.84
N LEU A 66 -9.04 4.72 -4.38
CA LEU A 66 -8.99 3.38 -4.98
C LEU A 66 -9.43 2.28 -4.00
N LEU A 67 -8.96 2.34 -2.75
CA LEU A 67 -9.33 1.37 -1.71
C LEU A 67 -10.82 1.46 -1.32
N ARG A 68 -11.43 2.64 -1.39
CA ARG A 68 -12.87 2.81 -1.16
C ARG A 68 -13.67 2.14 -2.26
N ASP A 69 -13.27 2.31 -3.52
CA ASP A 69 -13.95 1.69 -4.65
C ASP A 69 -13.87 0.15 -4.60
N ILE A 70 -12.71 -0.40 -4.23
CA ILE A 70 -12.55 -1.84 -4.00
C ILE A 70 -13.53 -2.34 -2.93
N ARG A 71 -13.61 -1.65 -1.80
CA ARG A 71 -14.52 -2.01 -0.70
C ARG A 71 -15.99 -1.98 -1.14
N ILE A 72 -16.38 -0.99 -1.93
CA ILE A 72 -17.76 -0.89 -2.46
C ILE A 72 -18.05 -2.07 -3.40
N GLY A 73 -17.11 -2.42 -4.28
CA GLY A 73 -17.24 -3.57 -5.18
C GLY A 73 -17.38 -4.89 -4.44
N GLU A 74 -16.55 -5.15 -3.43
CA GLU A 74 -16.62 -6.36 -2.60
C GLU A 74 -17.92 -6.42 -1.79
N TRP A 75 -18.37 -5.30 -1.22
CA TRP A 75 -19.62 -5.25 -0.46
C TRP A 75 -20.85 -5.50 -1.35
N ALA A 76 -20.90 -4.92 -2.55
CA ALA A 76 -21.95 -5.17 -3.54
C ALA A 76 -21.99 -6.65 -3.98
N ALA A 77 -20.81 -7.25 -4.22
CA ALA A 77 -20.71 -8.67 -4.57
C ALA A 77 -21.15 -9.62 -3.45
N SER A 78 -20.92 -9.24 -2.18
CA SER A 78 -21.34 -10.03 -1.01
C SER A 78 -22.84 -9.92 -0.70
N SER A 79 -23.48 -8.78 -1.04
CA SER A 79 -24.88 -8.49 -0.71
C SER A 79 -25.88 -9.02 -1.74
N THR A 80 -25.41 -9.63 -2.83
CA THR A 80 -26.23 -10.24 -3.90
C THR A 80 -26.30 -11.77 -3.76
N ARG A 81 -25.75 -12.34 -2.69
CA ARG A 81 -25.85 -13.76 -2.35
C ARG A 81 -26.86 -14.01 -1.23
#